data_AF-A0A9P6GZM3-F1
#
_entry.id   AF-A0A9P6GZM3-F1
#
_cell.length_a   1.000
_cell.length_b   1.000
_cell.length_c   1.000
_cell.angle_alpha   90.00
_cell.angle_beta   90.00
_cell.angle_gamma   90.00
#
_symmetry.space_group_name_H-M   'P 1'
#
loop_
_entity.id
_entity.type
_entity.pdbx_description
1 polymer ?
#
loop_
_entity_poly.entity_id
_entity_poly.type
_entity_poly.pdbx_seq_one_letter_code
_entity_poly.pdbx_strand_id
1 'polypeptide(L)'
;MEKINELYNKVKNLEDVLSEYNSSKNKIKRLETDIKTAEAFLKGGDKQRIASKIKDCEKELRKVESEIKKIDLCSKDCHSLSDIKMMFEFVEEENIIANKATQYLESLIYPIYVSSKQVEESFKPMSFKENFVPQKGDFKVLKINLEINDFFSLLKSREELLLNCLNLFKKTLRLELECAIPSKICCYADEKYLFLLLLTPTTEESAEEHFFKDLTFVGIDYLNQLENVIDIFNEIFKANLCKLLLKCEITCEDIEDTNLFLSQTEYFITNIEEWKLDCAMKEIITLSKKERKWETVDWLEEKSLTKNLIGQHFNQSTFYFSLETLNNTKLLPKEISETLFRILLCIKILLSCKSKRTEKAEKIVERALSKMMSHNVQGHLLHHFIFFADLTVLVRLFSSSPIAENLTNIREEEFFTISRISTELTKSLNDSLLLLKVYFKEKHYDFMLFVDKFVPEKSKMAFEINFFNLLYANICDYILCIKYIDNEKVADLSRLIQYVLDLSSQVPNGCIEQFKRLESFSFIFRSPIGEIAENVHTLQVTYKDLSILLGLLFKPSKEIKMILEVFDTPN
;
A
#
# COMPACT_ATOMS: atom_id res chain seq x y z
N MET A 1 11.36 -133.81 57.30
CA MET A 1 12.72 -133.27 57.55
C MET A 1 13.10 -132.21 56.53
N GLU A 2 12.95 -132.44 55.21
CA GLU A 2 13.27 -131.43 54.18
C GLU A 2 12.49 -130.11 54.30
N LYS A 3 11.18 -130.16 54.59
CA LYS A 3 10.36 -128.95 54.81
C LYS A 3 10.84 -128.07 55.97
N ILE A 4 11.49 -128.63 56.97
CA ILE A 4 11.98 -127.88 58.14
C ILE A 4 13.29 -127.16 57.79
N ASN A 5 14.15 -127.78 56.98
CA ASN A 5 15.38 -127.13 56.49
C ASN A 5 15.08 -126.01 55.48
N GLU A 6 14.06 -126.14 54.64
CA GLU A 6 13.60 -125.04 53.78
C GLU A 6 13.06 -123.85 54.59
N LEU A 7 12.32 -124.11 55.67
CA LEU A 7 11.82 -123.07 56.55
C LEU A 7 12.94 -122.39 57.35
N TYR A 8 13.95 -123.16 57.81
CA TYR A 8 15.10 -122.60 58.51
C TYR A 8 15.98 -121.70 57.63
N ASN A 9 16.22 -122.09 56.37
CA ASN A 9 16.94 -121.26 55.41
C ASN A 9 16.16 -119.99 55.01
N LYS A 10 14.82 -120.03 55.04
CA LYS A 10 13.98 -118.83 54.86
C LYS A 10 14.02 -117.87 56.05
N VAL A 11 14.26 -118.37 57.26
CA VAL A 11 14.29 -117.56 58.50
C VAL A 11 15.66 -116.95 58.78
N LYS A 12 16.76 -117.58 58.31
CA LYS A 12 18.14 -117.16 58.58
C LYS A 12 18.50 -115.75 58.07
N ASN A 13 17.75 -115.17 57.12
CA ASN A 13 18.03 -113.87 56.49
C ASN A 13 17.15 -112.70 57.00
N LEU A 14 16.38 -112.88 58.07
CA LEU A 14 15.39 -111.88 58.49
C LEU A 14 16.02 -110.62 59.13
N GLU A 15 17.18 -110.76 59.77
CA GLU A 15 17.94 -109.62 60.33
C GLU A 15 18.56 -108.74 59.24
N ASP A 16 19.08 -109.33 58.16
CA ASP A 16 19.62 -108.59 57.01
C ASP A 16 18.53 -107.79 56.29
N VAL A 17 17.34 -108.37 56.14
CA VAL A 17 16.18 -107.69 55.53
C VAL A 17 15.70 -106.52 56.39
N LEU A 18 15.72 -106.66 57.73
CA LEU A 18 15.35 -105.58 58.65
C LEU A 18 16.39 -104.44 58.65
N SER A 19 17.67 -104.77 58.53
CA SER A 19 18.76 -103.81 58.35
C SER A 19 18.61 -103.00 57.06
N GLU A 20 18.38 -103.68 55.93
CA GLU A 20 18.15 -103.03 54.63
C GLU A 20 16.89 -102.18 54.61
N TYR A 21 15.81 -102.64 55.26
CA TYR A 21 14.58 -101.88 55.39
C TYR A 21 14.79 -100.57 56.18
N ASN A 22 15.49 -100.64 57.32
CA ASN A 22 15.76 -99.45 58.13
C ASN A 22 16.72 -98.46 57.43
N SER A 23 17.72 -98.97 56.72
CA SER A 23 18.60 -98.15 55.88
C SER A 23 17.82 -97.44 54.78
N SER A 24 16.97 -98.17 54.07
CA SER A 24 16.12 -97.62 53.00
C SER A 24 15.12 -96.59 53.53
N LYS A 25 14.48 -96.86 54.68
CA LYS A 25 13.55 -95.95 55.35
C LYS A 25 14.22 -94.63 55.76
N ASN A 26 15.46 -94.69 56.25
CA ASN A 26 16.23 -93.49 56.59
C ASN A 26 16.65 -92.71 55.34
N LYS A 27 16.97 -93.41 54.24
CA LYS A 27 17.30 -92.79 52.96
C LYS A 27 16.10 -92.06 52.35
N ILE A 28 14.91 -92.65 52.44
CA ILE A 28 13.65 -92.02 52.04
C ILE A 28 13.39 -90.74 52.84
N LYS A 29 13.52 -90.78 54.17
CA LYS A 29 13.37 -89.58 55.01
C LYS A 29 14.32 -88.44 54.60
N ARG A 30 15.58 -88.75 54.30
CA ARG A 30 16.54 -87.73 53.83
C ARG A 30 16.10 -87.13 52.50
N LEU A 31 15.74 -87.97 51.53
CA LEU A 31 15.24 -87.52 50.22
C LEU A 31 13.98 -86.65 50.34
N GLU A 32 13.03 -87.00 51.22
CA GLU A 32 11.85 -86.17 51.48
C GLU A 32 12.21 -84.78 52.04
N THR A 33 13.29 -84.69 52.83
CA THR A 33 13.77 -83.43 53.39
C THR A 33 14.45 -82.59 52.31
N ASP A 34 15.27 -83.21 51.48
CA ASP A 34 15.95 -82.56 50.36
C ASP A 34 14.94 -82.03 49.32
N ILE A 35 13.91 -82.82 49.02
CA ILE A 35 12.80 -82.41 48.13
C ILE A 35 12.08 -81.18 48.69
N LYS A 36 11.73 -81.15 49.98
CA LYS A 36 11.08 -79.98 50.60
C LYS A 36 11.96 -78.73 50.55
N THR A 37 13.27 -78.90 50.67
CA THR A 37 14.23 -77.78 50.63
C THR A 37 14.37 -77.21 49.22
N ALA A 38 14.44 -78.09 48.21
CA ALA A 38 14.44 -77.71 46.80
C ALA A 38 13.12 -77.06 46.36
N GLU A 39 11.98 -77.58 46.83
CA GLU A 39 10.66 -76.98 46.58
C GLU A 39 10.53 -75.57 47.20
N ALA A 40 11.09 -75.33 48.38
CA ALA A 40 11.10 -74.02 49.02
C ALA A 40 11.96 -73.01 48.24
N PHE A 41 13.11 -73.44 47.69
CA PHE A 41 13.98 -72.61 46.85
C PHE A 41 13.31 -72.24 45.51
N LEU A 42 12.63 -73.21 44.87
CA LEU A 42 11.87 -72.96 43.63
C LEU A 42 10.60 -72.10 43.84
N LYS A 43 10.00 -72.14 45.04
CA LYS A 43 8.87 -71.28 45.42
C LYS A 43 9.31 -69.88 45.88
N GLY A 44 10.59 -69.65 46.12
CA GLY A 44 11.11 -68.36 46.57
C GLY A 44 11.16 -67.33 45.44
N GLY A 45 10.11 -66.51 45.31
CA GLY A 45 10.04 -65.10 44.85
C GLY A 45 10.78 -64.58 43.60
N ASP A 46 11.85 -65.20 43.12
CA ASP A 46 12.74 -64.66 42.09
C ASP A 46 12.07 -64.57 40.73
N LYS A 47 11.18 -65.50 40.40
CA LYS A 47 10.39 -65.43 39.16
C LYS A 47 9.45 -64.21 39.15
N GLN A 48 8.84 -63.86 40.28
CA GLN A 48 7.99 -62.67 40.40
C GLN A 48 8.82 -61.37 40.40
N ARG A 49 9.99 -61.37 41.04
CA ARG A 49 10.90 -60.22 41.08
C ARG A 49 11.57 -59.93 39.73
N ILE A 50 11.91 -60.97 38.96
CA ILE A 50 12.42 -60.83 37.60
C ILE A 50 11.28 -60.35 36.68
N ALA A 51 10.08 -60.92 36.81
CA ALA A 51 8.92 -60.47 36.04
C ALA A 51 8.58 -58.99 36.31
N SER A 52 8.68 -58.52 37.56
CA SER A 52 8.47 -57.10 37.87
C SER A 52 9.55 -56.20 37.24
N LYS A 53 10.83 -56.60 37.32
CA LYS A 53 11.93 -55.84 36.69
C LYS A 53 11.83 -55.79 35.16
N ILE A 54 11.41 -56.88 34.51
CA ILE A 54 11.14 -56.90 33.07
C ILE A 54 10.02 -55.90 32.75
N LYS A 55 8.94 -55.92 33.53
CA LYS A 55 7.81 -54.99 33.35
C LYS A 55 8.21 -53.53 33.55
N ASP A 56 9.09 -53.24 34.50
CA ASP A 56 9.64 -51.90 34.73
C ASP A 56 10.54 -51.47 33.57
N CYS A 57 11.42 -52.36 33.07
CA CYS A 57 12.25 -52.09 31.89
C CYS A 57 11.41 -51.88 30.61
N GLU A 58 10.37 -52.68 30.39
CA GLU A 58 9.43 -52.48 29.26
C GLU A 58 8.67 -51.16 29.36
N LYS A 59 8.43 -50.66 30.57
CA LYS A 59 7.80 -49.36 30.80
C LYS A 59 8.76 -48.22 30.48
N GLU A 60 10.02 -48.32 30.92
CA GLU A 60 11.06 -47.34 30.60
C GLU A 60 11.42 -47.33 29.11
N LEU A 61 11.53 -48.50 28.47
CA LEU A 61 11.79 -48.60 27.04
C LEU A 61 10.69 -47.93 26.21
N ARG A 62 9.42 -48.11 26.58
CA ARG A 62 8.29 -47.40 25.95
C ARG A 62 8.36 -45.88 26.11
N LYS A 63 8.85 -45.36 27.24
CA LYS A 63 9.07 -43.92 27.42
C LYS A 63 10.17 -43.41 26.50
N VAL A 64 11.31 -44.09 26.45
CA VAL A 64 12.43 -43.72 25.57
C VAL A 64 12.01 -43.74 24.10
N GLU A 65 11.26 -44.77 23.66
CA GLU A 65 10.71 -44.84 22.30
C GLU A 65 9.77 -43.66 22.00
N SER A 66 8.95 -43.23 22.97
CA SER A 66 8.07 -42.07 22.80
C SER A 66 8.85 -40.75 22.70
N GLU A 67 9.92 -40.58 23.48
CA GLU A 67 10.76 -39.37 23.39
C GLU A 67 11.57 -39.32 22.10
N ILE A 68 12.10 -40.45 21.63
CA ILE A 68 12.79 -40.52 20.33
C ILE A 68 11.84 -40.11 19.20
N LYS A 69 10.59 -40.60 19.21
CA LYS A 69 9.58 -40.18 18.24
C LYS A 69 9.26 -38.70 18.32
N LYS A 70 9.15 -38.13 19.52
CA LYS A 70 8.91 -36.70 19.74
C LYS A 70 10.05 -35.86 19.16
N ILE A 71 11.31 -36.22 19.44
CA ILE A 71 12.49 -35.52 18.92
C ILE A 71 12.54 -35.60 17.38
N ASP A 72 12.30 -36.79 16.82
CA ASP A 72 12.29 -37.00 15.38
C ASP A 72 11.23 -36.12 14.67
N LEU A 73 10.01 -36.11 15.19
CA LEU A 73 8.91 -35.27 14.69
C LEU A 73 9.21 -33.77 14.80
N CYS A 74 9.78 -33.31 15.91
CA CYS A 74 10.16 -31.90 16.09
C CYS A 74 11.28 -31.47 15.11
N SER A 75 12.17 -32.39 14.74
CA SER A 75 13.34 -32.10 13.89
C SER A 75 13.02 -32.07 12.39
N LYS A 76 11.95 -32.75 11.95
CA LYS A 76 11.58 -32.87 10.53
C LYS A 76 10.60 -31.79 10.10
N ASP A 77 10.65 -31.43 8.83
CA ASP A 77 9.64 -30.58 8.22
C ASP A 77 8.36 -31.38 7.99
N CYS A 78 7.22 -30.77 8.31
CA CYS A 78 5.91 -31.38 8.09
C CYS A 78 5.46 -31.06 6.67
N HIS A 79 5.36 -32.09 5.83
CA HIS A 79 4.98 -31.93 4.41
C HIS A 79 3.63 -32.58 4.09
N SER A 80 3.00 -33.24 5.06
CA SER A 80 1.69 -33.87 4.90
C SER A 80 0.78 -33.61 6.10
N LEU A 81 -0.53 -33.71 5.87
CA LEU A 81 -1.52 -33.63 6.95
C LEU A 81 -1.32 -34.73 8.00
N SER A 82 -0.78 -35.90 7.59
CA SER A 82 -0.47 -36.99 8.52
C SER A 82 0.62 -36.61 9.51
N ASP A 83 1.64 -35.86 9.07
CA ASP A 83 2.72 -35.40 9.95
C ASP A 83 2.18 -34.43 11.00
N ILE A 84 1.29 -33.51 10.60
CA ILE A 84 0.62 -32.59 11.53
C ILE A 84 -0.26 -33.33 12.54
N LYS A 85 -1.01 -34.36 12.11
CA LYS A 85 -1.81 -35.19 13.01
C LYS A 85 -0.91 -35.86 14.06
N MET A 86 0.21 -36.45 13.65
CA MET A 86 1.18 -37.04 14.58
C MET A 86 1.79 -35.98 15.51
N MET A 87 2.11 -34.80 15.01
CA MET A 87 2.59 -33.69 15.84
C MET A 87 1.58 -33.34 16.95
N PHE A 88 0.29 -33.31 16.65
CA PHE A 88 -0.74 -32.97 17.63
C PHE A 88 -0.96 -34.06 18.68
N GLU A 89 -0.64 -35.31 18.35
CA GLU A 89 -0.73 -36.46 19.26
C GLU A 89 0.49 -36.61 20.17
N PHE A 90 1.70 -36.33 19.67
CA PHE A 90 2.95 -36.65 20.38
C PHE A 90 3.70 -35.43 20.95
N VAL A 91 3.39 -34.22 20.50
CA VAL A 91 4.05 -32.99 20.95
C VAL A 91 3.08 -32.19 21.83
N GLU A 92 3.56 -31.79 23.01
CA GLU A 92 2.79 -30.99 23.97
C GLU A 92 3.17 -29.50 23.88
N GLU A 93 4.38 -29.17 23.42
CA GLU A 93 4.84 -27.79 23.31
C GLU A 93 4.10 -27.00 22.22
N GLU A 94 3.15 -26.15 22.64
CA GLU A 94 2.30 -25.36 21.75
C GLU A 94 3.10 -24.50 20.75
N ASN A 95 4.24 -23.93 21.15
CA ASN A 95 5.08 -23.12 20.26
C ASN A 95 5.64 -23.92 19.08
N ILE A 96 6.05 -25.17 19.31
CA ILE A 96 6.59 -26.03 18.26
C ILE A 96 5.45 -26.40 17.29
N ILE A 97 4.30 -26.75 17.85
CA ILE A 97 3.09 -27.11 17.10
C ILE A 97 2.64 -25.93 16.25
N ALA A 98 2.62 -24.72 16.80
CA ALA A 98 2.23 -23.50 16.10
C ALA A 98 3.17 -23.19 14.92
N ASN A 99 4.48 -23.27 15.15
CA ASN A 99 5.47 -23.06 14.09
C ASN A 99 5.32 -24.09 12.96
N LYS A 100 5.17 -25.37 13.30
CA LYS A 100 5.02 -26.45 12.31
C LYS A 100 3.70 -26.37 11.55
N ALA A 101 2.60 -26.03 12.22
CA ALA A 101 1.31 -25.81 11.58
C ALA A 101 1.35 -24.61 10.61
N THR A 102 2.05 -23.54 10.98
CA THR A 102 2.26 -22.35 10.14
C THR A 102 3.09 -22.70 8.90
N GLN A 103 4.22 -23.38 9.07
CA GLN A 103 5.06 -23.84 7.96
C GLN A 103 4.29 -24.77 7.01
N TYR A 104 3.49 -25.67 7.58
CA TYR A 104 2.65 -26.54 6.78
C TYR A 104 1.61 -25.75 5.98
N LEU A 105 0.93 -24.79 6.59
CA LEU A 105 -0.04 -23.92 5.91
C LEU A 105 0.60 -23.15 4.75
N GLU A 106 1.79 -22.58 4.94
CA GLU A 106 2.55 -21.91 3.88
C GLU A 106 2.88 -22.89 2.73
N SER A 107 3.08 -24.17 3.05
CA SER A 107 3.29 -25.21 2.05
C SER A 107 2.03 -25.65 1.29
N LEU A 108 0.85 -25.11 1.61
CA LEU A 108 -0.40 -25.44 0.92
C LEU A 108 -0.79 -24.42 -0.16
N ILE A 109 -0.16 -23.25 -0.19
CA ILE A 109 -0.51 -22.15 -1.10
C ILE A 109 0.73 -21.66 -1.81
N TYR A 110 0.70 -21.65 -3.14
CA TYR A 110 1.82 -21.15 -3.94
C TYR A 110 1.33 -20.28 -5.08
N PRO A 111 1.81 -19.03 -5.19
CA PRO A 111 1.68 -18.28 -6.42
C PRO A 111 2.64 -18.81 -7.48
N ILE A 112 2.15 -18.93 -8.71
CA ILE A 112 2.91 -19.37 -9.87
C ILE A 112 2.66 -18.35 -10.99
N TYR A 113 3.74 -17.90 -11.63
CA TYR A 113 3.66 -16.99 -12.78
C TYR A 113 3.88 -17.76 -14.07
N VAL A 114 2.92 -17.68 -14.98
CA VAL A 114 2.86 -18.47 -16.21
C VAL A 114 2.73 -17.56 -17.43
N SER A 115 3.43 -17.89 -18.50
CA SER A 115 3.34 -17.14 -19.75
C SER A 115 2.00 -17.36 -20.45
N SER A 116 1.61 -16.43 -21.35
CA SER A 116 0.39 -16.58 -22.16
C SER A 116 0.36 -17.92 -22.93
N LYS A 117 1.53 -18.38 -23.40
CA LYS A 117 1.67 -19.68 -24.09
C LYS A 117 1.33 -20.86 -23.18
N GLN A 118 1.82 -20.86 -21.94
CA GLN A 118 1.48 -21.91 -20.97
C GLN A 118 0.00 -21.88 -20.60
N VAL A 119 -0.63 -20.71 -20.53
CA VAL A 119 -2.08 -20.59 -20.33
C VAL A 119 -2.85 -21.25 -21.47
N GLU A 120 -2.47 -21.00 -22.72
CA GLU A 120 -3.10 -21.61 -23.90
C GLU A 120 -2.92 -23.13 -23.94
N GLU A 121 -1.71 -23.62 -23.67
CA GLU A 121 -1.36 -25.04 -23.75
C GLU A 121 -1.97 -25.87 -22.61
N SER A 122 -1.91 -25.35 -21.38
CA SER A 122 -2.25 -26.12 -20.16
C SER A 122 -3.64 -25.85 -19.62
N PHE A 123 -4.11 -24.60 -19.68
CA PHE A 123 -5.39 -24.21 -19.07
C PHE A 123 -6.53 -24.15 -20.09
N LYS A 124 -6.25 -24.02 -21.39
CA LYS A 124 -7.26 -24.01 -22.47
C LYS A 124 -8.50 -23.15 -22.17
N PRO A 125 -8.32 -21.86 -21.81
CA PRO A 125 -9.41 -21.01 -21.29
C PRO A 125 -10.54 -20.69 -22.27
N MET A 126 -10.45 -21.06 -23.56
CA MET A 126 -11.50 -20.84 -24.57
C MET A 126 -12.87 -21.44 -24.21
N SER A 127 -12.95 -22.34 -23.22
CA SER A 127 -14.22 -22.84 -22.67
C SER A 127 -14.95 -21.83 -21.76
N PHE A 128 -14.31 -20.73 -21.35
CA PHE A 128 -14.85 -19.73 -20.43
C PHE A 128 -15.06 -18.38 -21.13
N LYS A 129 -16.29 -18.14 -21.61
CA LYS A 129 -16.75 -17.01 -22.45
C LYS A 129 -16.01 -16.93 -23.81
N GLU A 130 -16.76 -16.91 -24.92
CA GLU A 130 -16.27 -16.94 -26.32
C GLU A 130 -15.29 -15.80 -26.72
N ASN A 131 -14.97 -14.87 -25.82
CA ASN A 131 -14.17 -13.67 -26.07
C ASN A 131 -12.84 -13.61 -25.32
N PHE A 132 -12.40 -14.69 -24.65
CA PHE A 132 -11.09 -14.69 -24.00
C PHE A 132 -9.96 -14.96 -25.01
N VAL A 133 -9.26 -13.89 -25.40
CA VAL A 133 -7.97 -13.97 -26.08
C VAL A 133 -6.91 -13.56 -25.05
N PRO A 134 -5.95 -14.43 -24.68
CA PRO A 134 -4.86 -14.06 -23.80
C PRO A 134 -4.16 -12.84 -24.38
N GLN A 135 -4.21 -11.71 -23.67
CA GLN A 135 -3.41 -10.56 -24.06
C GLN A 135 -1.93 -10.92 -23.83
N LYS A 136 -1.03 -10.32 -24.62
CA LYS A 136 0.42 -10.53 -24.42
C LYS A 136 0.81 -10.15 -22.98
N GLY A 137 1.35 -11.11 -22.24
CA GLY A 137 1.82 -10.91 -20.86
C GLY A 137 1.82 -12.19 -20.04
N ASP A 138 2.48 -12.15 -18.90
CA ASP A 138 2.48 -13.25 -17.93
C ASP A 138 1.24 -13.15 -17.03
N PHE A 139 0.77 -14.29 -16.53
CA PHE A 139 -0.43 -14.44 -15.72
C PHE A 139 -0.07 -15.07 -14.38
N LYS A 140 -0.86 -14.77 -13.35
CA LYS A 140 -0.72 -15.35 -12.02
C LYS A 140 -1.71 -16.49 -11.81
N VAL A 141 -1.20 -17.61 -11.35
CA VAL A 141 -1.97 -18.79 -10.94
C VAL A 141 -1.73 -19.02 -9.46
N LEU A 142 -2.80 -19.01 -8.66
CA LEU A 142 -2.71 -19.40 -7.25
C LEU A 142 -3.01 -20.89 -7.13
N LYS A 143 -2.01 -21.69 -6.77
CA LYS A 143 -2.12 -23.12 -6.52
C LYS A 143 -2.42 -23.36 -5.04
N ILE A 144 -3.51 -24.05 -4.75
CA ILE A 144 -4.00 -24.33 -3.39
C ILE A 144 -4.17 -25.84 -3.23
N ASN A 145 -3.52 -26.43 -2.24
CA ASN A 145 -3.71 -27.85 -1.92
C ASN A 145 -5.09 -28.09 -1.27
N LEU A 146 -5.84 -29.07 -1.77
CA LEU A 146 -7.18 -29.40 -1.28
C LEU A 146 -7.18 -29.94 0.15
N GLU A 147 -6.04 -30.44 0.67
CA GLU A 147 -5.87 -30.84 2.08
C GLU A 147 -6.05 -29.66 3.06
N ILE A 148 -6.10 -28.42 2.57
CA ILE A 148 -6.30 -27.24 3.42
C ILE A 148 -7.61 -27.29 4.20
N ASN A 149 -8.68 -27.85 3.62
CA ASN A 149 -9.95 -27.96 4.30
C ASN A 149 -9.84 -28.94 5.48
N ASP A 150 -9.18 -30.07 5.28
CA ASP A 150 -8.96 -31.07 6.33
C ASP A 150 -8.00 -30.58 7.42
N PHE A 151 -6.99 -29.79 7.02
CA PHE A 151 -6.09 -29.13 7.96
C PHE A 151 -6.86 -28.18 8.89
N PHE A 152 -7.71 -27.30 8.35
CA PHE A 152 -8.51 -26.41 9.20
C PHE A 152 -9.54 -27.17 10.05
N SER A 153 -10.10 -28.28 9.56
CA SER A 153 -10.94 -29.18 10.36
C SER A 153 -10.17 -29.75 11.56
N LEU A 154 -8.90 -30.15 11.38
CA LEU A 154 -8.06 -30.66 12.46
C LEU A 154 -7.77 -29.58 13.52
N LEU A 155 -7.55 -28.34 13.09
CA LEU A 155 -7.29 -27.20 13.96
C LEU A 155 -8.49 -26.81 14.84
N LYS A 156 -9.72 -27.20 14.52
CA LYS A 156 -10.93 -26.88 15.32
C LYS A 156 -10.83 -27.31 16.78
N SER A 157 -10.01 -28.31 17.08
CA SER A 157 -9.72 -28.75 18.45
C SER A 157 -8.84 -27.79 19.26
N ARG A 158 -8.20 -26.80 18.60
CA ARG A 158 -7.23 -25.86 19.17
C ARG A 158 -7.52 -24.42 18.67
N GLU A 159 -8.43 -23.73 19.37
CA GLU A 159 -9.01 -22.45 18.92
C GLU A 159 -7.97 -21.34 18.64
N GLU A 160 -6.97 -21.16 19.52
CA GLU A 160 -5.94 -20.13 19.34
C GLU A 160 -5.06 -20.39 18.11
N LEU A 161 -4.67 -21.65 17.90
CA LEU A 161 -3.88 -22.05 16.74
C LEU A 161 -4.69 -21.92 15.44
N LEU A 162 -5.98 -22.30 15.48
CA LEU A 162 -6.92 -22.10 14.38
C LEU A 162 -6.97 -20.62 13.98
N LEU A 163 -7.17 -19.72 14.94
CA LEU A 163 -7.26 -18.29 14.68
C LEU A 163 -5.97 -17.74 14.05
N ASN A 164 -4.81 -18.15 14.56
CA ASN A 164 -3.50 -17.76 14.00
C ASN A 164 -3.33 -18.24 12.55
N CYS A 165 -3.66 -19.50 12.28
CA CYS A 165 -3.57 -20.07 10.92
C CYS A 165 -4.57 -19.42 9.96
N LEU A 166 -5.82 -19.17 10.38
CA LEU A 166 -6.82 -18.49 9.55
C LEU A 166 -6.39 -17.05 9.21
N ASN A 167 -5.82 -16.34 10.18
CA ASN A 167 -5.31 -14.99 9.97
C ASN A 167 -4.13 -14.97 8.99
N LEU A 168 -3.21 -15.94 9.10
CA LEU A 168 -2.10 -16.09 8.15
C LEU A 168 -2.63 -16.42 6.74
N PHE A 169 -3.51 -17.41 6.63
CA PHE A 169 -4.14 -17.80 5.37
C PHE A 169 -4.83 -16.60 4.69
N LYS A 170 -5.63 -15.85 5.45
CA LYS A 170 -6.31 -14.64 4.99
C LYS A 170 -5.34 -13.56 4.54
N LYS A 171 -4.24 -13.36 5.27
CA LYS A 171 -3.20 -12.38 4.89
C LYS A 171 -2.54 -12.79 3.57
N THR A 172 -2.17 -14.06 3.42
CA THR A 172 -1.58 -14.60 2.18
C THR A 172 -2.55 -14.44 1.02
N LEU A 173 -3.79 -14.92 1.14
CA LEU A 173 -4.78 -14.78 0.07
C LEU A 173 -5.07 -13.32 -0.31
N ARG A 174 -5.12 -12.39 0.66
CA ARG A 174 -5.32 -10.96 0.36
C ARG A 174 -4.22 -10.37 -0.52
N LEU A 175 -2.99 -10.82 -0.35
CA LEU A 175 -1.85 -10.42 -1.19
C LEU A 175 -1.94 -11.11 -2.55
N GLU A 176 -2.16 -12.43 -2.57
CA GLU A 176 -2.11 -13.21 -3.80
C GLU A 176 -3.29 -12.94 -4.74
N LEU A 177 -4.45 -12.58 -4.18
CA LEU A 177 -5.70 -12.29 -4.91
C LEU A 177 -5.98 -10.78 -4.96
N GLU A 178 -4.98 -9.91 -4.81
CA GLU A 178 -5.19 -8.47 -4.89
C GLU A 178 -5.89 -8.10 -6.21
N CYS A 179 -6.99 -7.33 -6.12
CA CYS A 179 -7.79 -6.91 -7.28
C CYS A 179 -8.46 -8.06 -8.08
N ALA A 180 -8.44 -9.30 -7.58
CA ALA A 180 -9.15 -10.42 -8.19
C ALA A 180 -10.64 -10.42 -7.81
N ILE A 181 -11.51 -10.71 -8.77
CA ILE A 181 -12.96 -10.88 -8.58
C ILE A 181 -13.43 -12.15 -9.30
N PRO A 182 -14.50 -12.81 -8.85
CA PRO A 182 -15.00 -14.07 -9.42
C PRO A 182 -15.11 -14.08 -10.94
N SER A 183 -15.63 -13.01 -11.55
CA SER A 183 -15.79 -12.89 -13.01
C SER A 183 -14.47 -12.94 -13.80
N LYS A 184 -13.33 -12.68 -13.13
CA LYS A 184 -11.98 -12.61 -13.71
C LYS A 184 -11.08 -13.76 -13.27
N ILE A 185 -11.66 -14.82 -12.69
CA ILE A 185 -10.92 -16.00 -12.22
C ILE A 185 -11.44 -17.23 -12.94
N CYS A 186 -10.53 -18.02 -13.50
CA CYS A 186 -10.84 -19.37 -13.96
C CYS A 186 -10.30 -20.39 -12.98
N CYS A 187 -11.15 -21.34 -12.56
CA CYS A 187 -10.75 -22.40 -11.63
C CYS A 187 -10.56 -23.72 -12.37
N TYR A 188 -9.43 -24.35 -12.08
CA TYR A 188 -9.06 -25.67 -12.56
C TYR A 188 -8.67 -26.53 -11.37
N ALA A 189 -8.90 -27.83 -11.44
CA ALA A 189 -8.48 -28.75 -10.40
C ALA A 189 -7.81 -30.00 -11.00
N ASP A 190 -6.90 -30.57 -10.21
CA ASP A 190 -6.44 -31.95 -10.33
C ASP A 190 -6.82 -32.74 -9.06
N GLU A 191 -6.27 -33.94 -8.88
CA GLU A 191 -6.58 -34.78 -7.71
C GLU A 191 -6.16 -34.16 -6.36
N LYS A 192 -5.19 -33.24 -6.33
CA LYS A 192 -4.57 -32.71 -5.11
C LYS A 192 -4.71 -31.20 -4.96
N TYR A 193 -4.86 -30.46 -6.05
CA TYR A 193 -4.74 -29.02 -6.08
C TYR A 193 -5.88 -28.35 -6.83
N LEU A 194 -6.30 -27.20 -6.30
CA LEU A 194 -7.09 -26.20 -6.97
C LEU A 194 -6.15 -25.11 -7.52
N PHE A 195 -6.39 -24.69 -8.76
CA PHE A 195 -5.64 -23.66 -9.45
C PHE A 195 -6.58 -22.51 -9.80
N LEU A 196 -6.31 -21.32 -9.26
CA LEU A 196 -7.02 -20.10 -9.57
C LEU A 196 -6.21 -19.29 -10.57
N LEU A 197 -6.59 -19.34 -11.85
CA LEU A 197 -5.98 -18.54 -12.90
C LEU A 197 -6.58 -17.14 -12.88
N LEU A 198 -5.75 -16.13 -12.57
CA LEU A 198 -6.14 -14.72 -12.59
C LEU A 198 -5.98 -14.16 -14.00
N LEU A 199 -7.06 -13.64 -14.58
CA LEU A 199 -7.08 -13.15 -15.96
C LEU A 199 -6.49 -11.74 -16.15
N THR A 200 -5.65 -11.29 -15.21
CA THR A 200 -5.00 -9.97 -15.25
C THR A 200 -3.51 -10.16 -15.46
N PRO A 201 -2.89 -9.54 -16.49
CA PRO A 201 -1.46 -9.64 -16.72
C PRO A 201 -0.66 -9.13 -15.52
N THR A 202 0.42 -9.81 -15.18
CA THR A 202 1.36 -9.41 -14.13
C THR A 202 2.64 -8.85 -14.74
N THR A 203 3.32 -7.98 -13.98
CA THR A 203 4.65 -7.49 -14.31
C THR A 203 5.77 -8.43 -13.85
N GLU A 204 5.42 -9.48 -13.11
CA GLU A 204 6.36 -10.48 -12.63
C GLU A 204 6.72 -11.47 -13.74
N GLU A 205 8.01 -11.78 -13.85
CA GLU A 205 8.53 -12.71 -14.85
C GLU A 205 8.07 -14.14 -14.54
N SER A 206 7.61 -14.84 -15.56
CA SER A 206 7.27 -16.25 -15.48
C SER A 206 8.46 -17.10 -15.01
N ALA A 207 8.17 -18.00 -14.08
CA ALA A 207 9.14 -19.01 -13.66
C ALA A 207 9.19 -20.13 -14.73
N GLU A 208 10.38 -20.63 -15.05
CA GLU A 208 10.55 -21.73 -16.02
C GLU A 208 9.80 -23.02 -15.60
N GLU A 209 9.23 -23.69 -16.61
CA GLU A 209 8.69 -25.06 -16.66
C GLU A 209 7.93 -25.58 -15.42
N HIS A 210 6.80 -24.95 -15.09
CA HIS A 210 5.76 -25.66 -14.35
C HIS A 210 4.96 -26.58 -15.27
N PHE A 211 5.01 -27.88 -14.99
CA PHE A 211 4.26 -28.88 -15.74
C PHE A 211 2.84 -29.01 -15.19
N PHE A 212 1.89 -28.41 -15.89
CA PHE A 212 0.46 -28.55 -15.64
C PHE A 212 -0.09 -29.65 -16.55
N LYS A 213 -0.43 -30.81 -15.97
CA LYS A 213 -0.98 -31.95 -16.71
C LYS A 213 -2.30 -32.37 -16.10
N ASP A 214 -3.22 -32.79 -16.97
CA ASP A 214 -4.52 -33.35 -16.59
C ASP A 214 -5.42 -32.39 -15.78
N LEU A 215 -5.25 -31.08 -15.97
CA LEU A 215 -6.12 -30.05 -15.38
C LEU A 215 -7.54 -30.14 -15.94
N THR A 216 -8.52 -30.16 -15.04
CA THR A 216 -9.94 -30.10 -15.39
C THR A 216 -10.52 -28.74 -15.03
N PHE A 217 -11.23 -28.11 -15.95
CA PHE A 217 -11.98 -26.88 -15.65
C PHE A 217 -13.17 -27.22 -14.73
N VAL A 218 -13.23 -26.57 -13.57
CA VAL A 218 -14.26 -26.83 -12.54
C VAL A 218 -15.17 -25.64 -12.26
N GLY A 219 -14.81 -24.44 -12.74
CA GLY A 219 -15.57 -23.21 -12.50
C GLY A 219 -15.40 -22.65 -11.08
N ILE A 220 -15.74 -21.36 -10.91
CA ILE A 220 -15.49 -20.61 -9.67
C ILE A 220 -16.29 -21.16 -8.48
N ASP A 221 -17.48 -21.72 -8.74
CA ASP A 221 -18.35 -22.32 -7.71
C ASP A 221 -17.70 -23.53 -7.02
N TYR A 222 -16.65 -24.12 -7.59
CA TYR A 222 -15.88 -25.17 -6.94
C TYR A 222 -15.23 -24.71 -5.62
N LEU A 223 -14.99 -23.40 -5.46
CA LEU A 223 -14.52 -22.83 -4.19
C LEU A 223 -15.48 -23.11 -3.03
N ASN A 224 -16.78 -23.29 -3.29
CA ASN A 224 -17.77 -23.60 -2.26
C ASN A 224 -17.52 -24.96 -1.58
N GLN A 225 -16.69 -25.84 -2.17
CA GLN A 225 -16.27 -27.10 -1.54
C GLN A 225 -15.25 -26.90 -0.41
N LEU A 226 -14.59 -25.73 -0.35
CA LEU A 226 -13.62 -25.39 0.69
C LEU A 226 -14.30 -24.76 1.90
N GLU A 227 -15.23 -25.51 2.53
CA GLU A 227 -16.15 -25.03 3.58
C GLU A 227 -15.47 -24.26 4.72
N ASN A 228 -14.28 -24.67 5.18
CA ASN A 228 -13.62 -24.02 6.31
C ASN A 228 -12.97 -22.67 5.95
N VAL A 229 -12.82 -22.35 4.67
CA VAL A 229 -12.09 -21.16 4.21
C VAL A 229 -12.82 -20.32 3.16
N ILE A 230 -13.97 -20.77 2.65
CA ILE A 230 -14.76 -20.06 1.64
C ILE A 230 -15.15 -18.64 2.07
N ASP A 231 -15.45 -18.43 3.36
CA ASP A 231 -15.77 -17.09 3.88
C ASP A 231 -14.61 -16.10 3.72
N ILE A 232 -13.36 -16.57 3.78
CA ILE A 232 -12.17 -15.75 3.55
C ILE A 232 -12.12 -15.30 2.08
N PHE A 233 -12.43 -16.18 1.13
CA PHE A 233 -12.53 -15.81 -0.28
C PHE A 233 -13.66 -14.81 -0.52
N ASN A 234 -14.84 -15.05 0.05
CA ASN A 234 -16.00 -14.16 -0.08
C ASN A 234 -15.68 -12.75 0.44
N GLU A 235 -15.04 -12.65 1.60
CA GLU A 235 -14.59 -11.37 2.16
C GLU A 235 -13.58 -10.66 1.24
N ILE A 236 -12.60 -11.40 0.71
CA ILE A 236 -11.58 -10.85 -0.19
C ILE A 236 -12.21 -10.35 -1.48
N PHE A 237 -13.06 -11.15 -2.12
CA PHE A 237 -13.77 -10.75 -3.34
C PHE A 237 -14.64 -9.54 -3.12
N LYS A 238 -15.34 -9.46 -1.97
CA LYS A 238 -16.14 -8.29 -1.60
C LYS A 238 -15.28 -7.04 -1.42
N ALA A 239 -14.12 -7.17 -0.76
CA ALA A 239 -13.18 -6.07 -0.57
C ALA A 239 -12.55 -5.61 -1.88
N ASN A 240 -12.16 -6.54 -2.75
CA ASN A 240 -11.62 -6.25 -4.07
C ASN A 240 -12.65 -5.58 -4.97
N LEU A 241 -13.91 -6.02 -4.93
CA LEU A 241 -15.01 -5.40 -5.66
C LEU A 241 -15.16 -3.92 -5.26
N CYS A 242 -15.10 -3.62 -3.96
CA CYS A 242 -15.12 -2.24 -3.46
C CYS A 242 -13.91 -1.43 -3.96
N LYS A 243 -12.71 -2.01 -3.87
CA LYS A 243 -11.46 -1.36 -4.30
C LYS A 243 -11.45 -1.03 -5.79
N LEU A 244 -11.83 -1.99 -6.63
CA LEU A 244 -11.93 -1.82 -8.09
C LEU A 244 -13.02 -0.82 -8.47
N LEU A 245 -14.15 -0.84 -7.77
CA LEU A 245 -15.21 0.17 -7.94
C LEU A 245 -14.66 1.58 -7.70
N LEU A 246 -13.98 1.81 -6.57
CA LEU A 246 -13.42 3.12 -6.21
C LEU A 246 -12.33 3.60 -7.19
N LYS A 247 -11.64 2.67 -7.85
CA LYS A 247 -10.69 2.98 -8.95
C LYS A 247 -11.35 3.15 -10.32
N CYS A 248 -12.65 2.92 -10.44
CA CYS A 248 -13.37 2.87 -11.73
C CYS A 248 -12.79 1.83 -12.73
N GLU A 249 -12.26 0.71 -12.22
CA GLU A 249 -11.62 -0.37 -13.00
C GLU A 249 -12.55 -1.58 -13.22
N ILE A 250 -13.85 -1.41 -12.99
CA ILE A 250 -14.85 -2.47 -13.01
C ILE A 250 -16.08 -2.11 -13.84
N THR A 251 -16.65 -3.10 -14.52
CA THR A 251 -17.89 -2.96 -15.30
C THR A 251 -19.13 -3.24 -14.45
N CYS A 252 -20.33 -2.89 -14.94
CA CYS A 252 -21.57 -3.29 -14.27
C CYS A 252 -21.76 -4.82 -14.29
N GLU A 253 -21.39 -5.48 -15.39
CA GLU A 253 -21.44 -6.94 -15.51
C GLU A 253 -20.56 -7.63 -14.45
N ASP A 254 -19.32 -7.14 -14.25
CA ASP A 254 -18.43 -7.65 -13.21
C ASP A 254 -19.04 -7.54 -11.79
N ILE A 255 -19.76 -6.45 -11.51
CA ILE A 255 -20.44 -6.25 -10.23
C ILE A 255 -21.60 -7.23 -10.07
N GLU A 256 -22.41 -7.40 -11.12
CA GLU A 256 -23.56 -8.31 -11.14
C GLU A 256 -23.12 -9.77 -11.00
N ASP A 257 -22.12 -10.20 -11.78
CA ASP A 257 -21.54 -11.54 -11.74
C ASP A 257 -20.95 -11.85 -10.36
N THR A 258 -20.16 -10.92 -9.80
CA THR A 258 -19.60 -11.09 -8.45
C THR A 258 -20.69 -11.13 -7.38
N ASN A 259 -21.73 -10.31 -7.52
CA ASN A 259 -22.83 -10.30 -6.57
C ASN A 259 -23.67 -11.58 -6.63
N LEU A 260 -23.84 -12.16 -7.82
CA LEU A 260 -24.50 -13.45 -8.02
C LEU A 260 -23.74 -14.58 -7.32
N PHE A 261 -22.42 -14.62 -7.47
CA PHE A 261 -21.56 -15.55 -6.75
C PHE A 261 -21.75 -15.45 -5.22
N LEU A 262 -21.91 -14.23 -4.70
CA LEU A 262 -22.10 -13.98 -3.27
C LEU A 262 -23.56 -14.17 -2.78
N SER A 263 -24.50 -14.59 -3.63
CA SER A 263 -25.96 -14.54 -3.37
C SER A 263 -26.44 -15.27 -2.12
N GLN A 264 -25.75 -16.34 -1.70
CA GLN A 264 -26.10 -17.14 -0.53
C GLN A 264 -25.25 -16.82 0.70
N THR A 265 -24.50 -15.71 0.68
CA THR A 265 -23.53 -15.35 1.72
C THR A 265 -23.92 -14.03 2.39
N GLU A 266 -23.34 -13.75 3.55
CA GLU A 266 -23.52 -12.45 4.22
C GLU A 266 -22.96 -11.26 3.43
N TYR A 267 -22.09 -11.52 2.44
CA TYR A 267 -21.45 -10.52 1.60
C TYR A 267 -22.31 -10.05 0.42
N PHE A 268 -23.48 -10.67 0.23
CA PHE A 268 -24.43 -10.32 -0.82
C PHE A 268 -24.87 -8.85 -0.75
N ILE A 269 -24.98 -8.23 -1.93
CA ILE A 269 -25.43 -6.85 -2.09
C ILE A 269 -26.90 -6.86 -2.47
N THR A 270 -27.77 -6.58 -1.51
CA THR A 270 -29.22 -6.48 -1.76
C THR A 270 -29.57 -5.34 -2.73
N ASN A 271 -28.84 -4.23 -2.66
CA ASN A 271 -29.05 -3.08 -3.54
C ASN A 271 -27.71 -2.53 -4.01
N ILE A 272 -27.34 -2.84 -5.26
CA ILE A 272 -26.06 -2.48 -5.87
C ILE A 272 -25.89 -0.96 -5.95
N GLU A 273 -26.94 -0.23 -6.32
CA GLU A 273 -26.87 1.23 -6.49
C GLU A 273 -26.67 1.95 -5.15
N GLU A 274 -27.34 1.50 -4.09
CA GLU A 274 -27.11 2.01 -2.73
C GLU A 274 -25.73 1.65 -2.20
N TRP A 275 -25.26 0.43 -2.47
CA TRP A 275 -23.93 -0.01 -2.06
C TRP A 275 -22.82 0.79 -2.73
N LYS A 276 -22.92 1.05 -4.04
CA LYS A 276 -21.98 1.90 -4.78
C LYS A 276 -21.88 3.30 -4.14
N LEU A 277 -23.05 3.88 -3.83
CA LEU A 277 -23.15 5.20 -3.19
C LEU A 277 -22.54 5.20 -1.79
N ASP A 278 -22.79 4.17 -0.99
CA ASP A 278 -22.20 4.05 0.35
C ASP A 278 -20.67 3.88 0.30
N CYS A 279 -20.14 3.12 -0.66
CA CYS A 279 -18.69 2.99 -0.85
C CYS A 279 -18.05 4.33 -1.21
N ALA A 280 -18.58 5.03 -2.22
CA ALA A 280 -18.07 6.33 -2.65
C ALA A 280 -18.14 7.39 -1.52
N MET A 281 -19.28 7.46 -0.81
CA MET A 281 -19.44 8.38 0.31
C MET A 281 -18.47 8.09 1.47
N LYS A 282 -18.26 6.82 1.83
CA LYS A 282 -17.31 6.44 2.88
C LYS A 282 -15.88 6.82 2.51
N GLU A 283 -15.50 6.61 1.25
CA GLU A 283 -14.16 6.99 0.77
C GLU A 283 -13.97 8.51 0.83
N ILE A 284 -14.93 9.31 0.34
CA ILE A 284 -14.89 10.78 0.40
C ILE A 284 -14.77 11.29 1.85
N ILE A 285 -15.55 10.71 2.78
CA ILE A 285 -15.48 11.06 4.21
C ILE A 285 -14.10 10.70 4.79
N THR A 286 -13.52 9.58 4.36
CA THR A 286 -12.21 9.13 4.83
C THR A 286 -11.10 10.05 4.30
N LEU A 287 -11.11 10.36 3.01
CA LEU A 287 -10.14 11.25 2.37
C LEU A 287 -10.19 12.66 2.95
N SER A 288 -11.36 13.20 3.24
CA SER A 288 -11.52 14.54 3.86
C SER A 288 -11.13 14.62 5.35
N LYS A 289 -10.87 13.48 6.01
CA LYS A 289 -10.41 13.43 7.41
C LYS A 289 -8.91 13.17 7.54
N LYS A 290 -8.29 12.54 6.54
CA LYS A 290 -6.86 12.23 6.56
C LYS A 290 -6.03 13.50 6.38
N GLU A 291 -4.82 13.49 6.92
CA GLU A 291 -3.83 14.50 6.59
C GLU A 291 -3.56 14.47 5.09
N ARG A 292 -3.44 15.66 4.49
CA ARG A 292 -3.33 15.78 3.03
C ARG A 292 -1.96 15.30 2.58
N LYS A 293 -1.97 14.32 1.69
CA LYS A 293 -0.78 13.94 0.93
C LYS A 293 -0.63 14.83 -0.29
N TRP A 294 0.60 15.22 -0.58
CA TRP A 294 0.95 16.09 -1.71
C TRP A 294 1.48 15.31 -2.92
N GLU A 295 1.13 14.03 -3.00
CA GLU A 295 1.35 13.18 -4.18
C GLU A 295 0.45 13.68 -5.32
N THR A 296 0.98 13.73 -6.55
CA THR A 296 0.29 14.28 -7.73
C THR A 296 0.07 13.22 -8.80
N VAL A 297 -0.94 13.45 -9.65
CA VAL A 297 -1.29 12.58 -10.78
C VAL A 297 -1.52 13.45 -12.02
N ASP A 298 -0.97 13.04 -13.16
CA ASP A 298 -1.38 13.57 -14.46
C ASP A 298 -2.73 12.96 -14.84
N TRP A 299 -3.79 13.66 -14.47
CA TRP A 299 -5.15 13.19 -14.63
C TRP A 299 -5.73 13.46 -16.02
N LEU A 300 -5.01 14.20 -16.88
CA LEU A 300 -5.38 14.41 -18.28
C LEU A 300 -4.93 13.25 -19.17
N GLU A 301 -3.80 12.61 -18.83
CA GLU A 301 -3.33 11.39 -19.50
C GLU A 301 -4.10 10.12 -19.06
N GLU A 302 -4.72 10.16 -17.88
CA GLU A 302 -5.54 9.06 -17.37
C GLU A 302 -6.83 8.86 -18.19
N LYS A 303 -6.82 7.78 -18.99
CA LYS A 303 -7.96 7.34 -19.84
C LYS A 303 -9.24 7.06 -19.05
N SER A 304 -9.14 6.80 -17.74
CA SER A 304 -10.22 6.36 -16.85
C SER A 304 -11.29 7.45 -16.63
N LEU A 305 -10.88 8.72 -16.54
CA LEU A 305 -11.78 9.87 -16.36
C LEU A 305 -12.16 10.53 -17.69
N THR A 306 -11.19 10.70 -18.59
CA THR A 306 -11.36 11.48 -19.83
C THR A 306 -12.32 10.85 -20.85
N LYS A 307 -12.37 9.52 -20.99
CA LYS A 307 -13.24 8.90 -22.03
C LYS A 307 -14.74 8.91 -21.73
N ASN A 308 -15.17 8.96 -20.47
CA ASN A 308 -16.59 8.74 -20.10
C ASN A 308 -17.27 9.94 -19.45
N LEU A 309 -16.53 10.90 -18.88
CA LEU A 309 -17.13 12.17 -18.41
C LEU A 309 -17.48 13.10 -19.57
N ILE A 310 -16.75 13.01 -20.69
CA ILE A 310 -16.86 13.89 -21.86
C ILE A 310 -18.16 13.66 -22.68
N GLY A 311 -18.91 12.58 -22.43
CA GLY A 311 -20.02 12.14 -23.30
C GLY A 311 -21.43 12.12 -22.70
N GLN A 312 -21.64 12.50 -21.44
CA GLN A 312 -22.95 12.33 -20.78
C GLN A 312 -23.54 13.66 -20.31
N HIS A 313 -24.57 14.16 -21.01
CA HIS A 313 -25.44 15.22 -20.49
C HIS A 313 -26.33 14.64 -19.38
N PHE A 314 -26.04 14.96 -18.13
CA PHE A 314 -26.90 14.60 -17.00
C PHE A 314 -27.94 15.70 -16.76
N ASN A 315 -29.10 15.58 -17.40
CA ASN A 315 -30.28 16.36 -17.06
C ASN A 315 -30.99 15.67 -15.89
N GLN A 316 -30.69 16.04 -14.64
CA GLN A 316 -31.63 16.02 -13.48
C GLN A 316 -31.00 16.21 -12.08
N SER A 317 -29.69 16.39 -11.90
CA SER A 317 -29.11 16.70 -10.57
C SER A 317 -28.94 18.20 -10.33
N THR A 318 -29.15 18.65 -9.09
CA THR A 318 -28.80 20.00 -8.60
C THR A 318 -27.31 20.32 -8.75
N PHE A 319 -26.48 19.30 -8.91
CA PHE A 319 -25.14 19.41 -9.47
C PHE A 319 -25.20 19.67 -10.98
N TYR A 320 -25.15 20.93 -11.38
CA TYR A 320 -24.70 21.29 -12.72
C TYR A 320 -23.18 21.10 -12.79
N PHE A 321 -22.73 19.86 -12.93
CA PHE A 321 -21.38 19.58 -13.41
C PHE A 321 -21.32 20.05 -14.86
N SER A 322 -20.61 21.15 -15.12
CA SER A 322 -20.33 21.56 -16.49
C SER A 322 -19.24 20.65 -17.09
N LEU A 323 -19.65 19.46 -17.53
CA LEU A 323 -18.78 18.51 -18.24
C LEU A 323 -18.20 19.12 -19.53
N GLU A 324 -18.86 20.13 -20.10
CA GLU A 324 -18.32 20.98 -21.18
C GLU A 324 -16.97 21.63 -20.82
N THR A 325 -16.71 21.88 -19.53
CA THR A 325 -15.47 22.49 -19.05
C THR A 325 -14.30 21.52 -19.05
N LEU A 326 -14.54 20.20 -18.96
CA LEU A 326 -13.52 19.16 -19.09
C LEU A 326 -13.05 18.97 -20.55
N ASN A 327 -13.85 19.42 -21.53
CA ASN A 327 -13.49 19.34 -22.95
C ASN A 327 -12.43 20.38 -23.35
N ASN A 328 -12.25 21.43 -22.56
CA ASN A 328 -11.26 22.47 -22.83
C ASN A 328 -10.05 22.31 -21.92
N THR A 329 -9.16 21.39 -22.26
CA THR A 329 -7.95 21.06 -21.50
C THR A 329 -7.07 22.28 -21.21
N LYS A 330 -7.10 23.32 -22.07
CA LYS A 330 -6.38 24.60 -21.86
C LYS A 330 -6.81 25.36 -20.61
N LEU A 331 -8.02 25.09 -20.13
CA LEU A 331 -8.53 25.66 -18.91
C LEU A 331 -8.01 24.91 -17.70
N LEU A 332 -7.63 23.64 -17.78
CA LEU A 332 -7.34 22.83 -16.58
C LEU A 332 -5.83 22.72 -16.31
N PRO A 333 -5.43 22.52 -15.05
CA PRO A 333 -4.05 22.12 -14.74
C PRO A 333 -3.79 20.70 -15.25
N LYS A 334 -2.52 20.40 -15.56
CA LYS A 334 -2.11 19.05 -16.00
C LYS A 334 -2.08 18.07 -14.85
N GLU A 335 -1.55 18.52 -13.71
CA GLU A 335 -1.44 17.71 -12.50
C GLU A 335 -2.36 18.24 -11.39
N ILE A 336 -2.93 17.31 -10.62
CA ILE A 336 -3.70 17.58 -9.40
C ILE A 336 -3.25 16.64 -8.28
N SER A 337 -3.70 16.87 -7.05
CA SER A 337 -3.40 15.92 -5.97
C SER A 337 -4.09 14.57 -6.18
N GLU A 338 -3.43 13.48 -5.78
CA GLU A 338 -4.04 12.14 -5.78
C GLU A 338 -5.31 12.11 -4.92
N THR A 339 -5.36 12.92 -3.86
CA THR A 339 -6.53 13.02 -2.98
C THR A 339 -7.75 13.58 -3.72
N LEU A 340 -7.57 14.70 -4.44
CA LEU A 340 -8.65 15.26 -5.26
C LEU A 340 -9.02 14.29 -6.38
N PHE A 341 -8.03 13.71 -7.05
CA PHE A 341 -8.26 12.73 -8.11
C PHE A 341 -9.16 11.58 -7.67
N ARG A 342 -8.90 10.97 -6.52
CA ARG A 342 -9.75 9.92 -5.93
C ARG A 342 -11.16 10.41 -5.59
N ILE A 343 -11.29 11.65 -5.09
CA ILE A 343 -12.61 12.26 -4.86
C ILE A 343 -13.37 12.42 -6.17
N LEU A 344 -12.71 12.83 -7.26
CA LEU A 344 -13.34 12.93 -8.58
C LEU A 344 -13.80 11.57 -9.11
N LEU A 345 -13.03 10.49 -8.90
CA LEU A 345 -13.48 9.12 -9.19
C LEU A 345 -14.72 8.74 -8.37
N CYS A 346 -14.75 9.07 -7.09
CA CYS A 346 -15.92 8.82 -6.24
C CYS A 346 -17.16 9.61 -6.71
N ILE A 347 -16.97 10.88 -7.08
CA ILE A 347 -18.02 11.72 -7.66
C ILE A 347 -18.56 11.10 -8.95
N LYS A 348 -17.69 10.61 -9.83
CA LYS A 348 -18.10 9.91 -11.06
C LYS A 348 -19.01 8.72 -10.75
N ILE A 349 -18.69 7.93 -9.73
CA ILE A 349 -19.56 6.83 -9.26
C ILE A 349 -20.91 7.40 -8.81
N LEU A 350 -20.93 8.43 -7.96
CA LEU A 350 -22.16 9.06 -7.46
C LEU A 350 -23.07 9.55 -8.60
N LEU A 351 -22.52 10.17 -9.63
CA LEU A 351 -23.27 10.67 -10.79
C LEU A 351 -23.84 9.55 -11.65
N SER A 352 -23.13 8.43 -11.75
CA SER A 352 -23.61 7.26 -12.50
C SER A 352 -24.68 6.45 -11.77
N CYS A 353 -24.85 6.65 -10.46
CA CYS A 353 -25.76 5.85 -9.63
C CYS A 353 -27.22 6.32 -9.74
N LYS A 354 -28.14 5.38 -9.93
CA LYS A 354 -29.60 5.61 -9.91
C LYS A 354 -30.16 5.41 -8.50
N SER A 355 -29.72 6.23 -7.55
CA SER A 355 -30.15 6.17 -6.14
C SER A 355 -31.09 7.33 -5.77
N LYS A 356 -32.00 7.10 -4.80
CA LYS A 356 -32.84 8.14 -4.19
C LYS A 356 -32.07 9.02 -3.18
N ARG A 357 -30.86 8.62 -2.79
CA ARG A 357 -30.01 9.31 -1.79
C ARG A 357 -28.98 10.23 -2.41
N THR A 358 -29.03 10.48 -3.72
CA THR A 358 -28.11 11.37 -4.45
C THR A 358 -28.01 12.74 -3.78
N GLU A 359 -29.13 13.39 -3.45
CA GLU A 359 -29.12 14.71 -2.78
C GLU A 359 -28.41 14.69 -1.40
N LYS A 360 -28.48 13.57 -0.67
CA LYS A 360 -27.75 13.40 0.59
C LYS A 360 -26.25 13.22 0.32
N ALA A 361 -25.89 12.47 -0.70
CA ALA A 361 -24.50 12.27 -1.10
C ALA A 361 -23.86 13.59 -1.58
N GLU A 362 -24.60 14.38 -2.34
CA GLU A 362 -24.27 15.74 -2.78
C GLU A 362 -23.86 16.63 -1.58
N LYS A 363 -24.69 16.71 -0.54
CA LYS A 363 -24.38 17.47 0.69
C LYS A 363 -23.13 16.94 1.42
N ILE A 364 -22.84 15.64 1.32
CA ILE A 364 -21.65 15.04 1.92
C ILE A 364 -20.40 15.42 1.14
N VAL A 365 -20.46 15.42 -0.19
CA VAL A 365 -19.37 15.89 -1.07
C VAL A 365 -19.04 17.34 -0.73
N GLU A 366 -20.04 18.23 -0.68
CA GLU A 366 -19.82 19.66 -0.38
C GLU A 366 -19.18 19.89 1.00
N ARG A 367 -19.63 19.16 2.03
CA ARG A 367 -19.02 19.22 3.37
C ARG A 367 -17.59 18.69 3.39
N ALA A 368 -17.34 17.58 2.68
CA ALA A 368 -16.02 16.98 2.59
C ALA A 368 -15.03 17.90 1.87
N LEU A 369 -15.44 18.50 0.75
CA LEU A 369 -14.64 19.47 0.00
C LEU A 369 -14.38 20.73 0.81
N SER A 370 -15.40 21.31 1.44
CA SER A 370 -15.24 22.47 2.34
C SER A 370 -14.21 22.19 3.43
N LYS A 371 -14.28 21.00 4.06
CA LYS A 371 -13.32 20.58 5.07
C LYS A 371 -11.92 20.38 4.50
N MET A 372 -11.78 19.78 3.32
CA MET A 372 -10.49 19.58 2.67
C MET A 372 -9.81 20.91 2.33
N MET A 373 -10.60 21.91 1.94
CA MET A 373 -10.12 23.24 1.53
C MET A 373 -9.88 24.20 2.69
N SER A 374 -10.33 23.86 3.91
CA SER A 374 -10.08 24.68 5.11
C SER A 374 -8.73 24.38 5.80
N HIS A 375 -7.87 23.56 5.22
CA HIS A 375 -6.58 23.22 5.81
C HIS A 375 -5.52 24.24 5.38
N ASN A 376 -4.73 24.73 6.34
CA ASN A 376 -3.60 25.61 6.05
C ASN A 376 -2.47 24.82 5.38
N VAL A 377 -2.04 25.30 4.22
CA VAL A 377 -0.85 24.78 3.53
C VAL A 377 0.40 25.32 4.22
N GLN A 378 1.32 24.44 4.62
CA GLN A 378 2.57 24.84 5.26
C GLN A 378 3.78 24.70 4.31
N GLY A 379 4.52 25.80 4.19
CA GLY A 379 5.98 25.87 4.08
C GLY A 379 6.63 25.59 2.72
N HIS A 380 6.00 24.81 1.83
CA HIS A 380 6.64 24.40 0.57
C HIS A 380 5.90 24.95 -0.65
N LEU A 381 6.61 25.66 -1.54
CA LEU A 381 6.04 26.28 -2.74
C LEU A 381 5.26 25.27 -3.62
N LEU A 382 5.78 24.06 -3.77
CA LEU A 382 5.09 22.98 -4.49
C LEU A 382 3.69 22.68 -3.91
N HIS A 383 3.54 22.64 -2.58
CA HIS A 383 2.24 22.34 -1.96
C HIS A 383 1.21 23.43 -2.26
N HIS A 384 1.66 24.69 -2.29
CA HIS A 384 0.83 25.84 -2.66
C HIS A 384 0.35 25.72 -4.12
N PHE A 385 1.24 25.34 -5.05
CA PHE A 385 0.85 25.07 -6.45
C PHE A 385 -0.14 23.91 -6.59
N ILE A 386 0.08 22.79 -5.90
CA ILE A 386 -0.85 21.65 -5.90
C ILE A 386 -2.22 22.07 -5.36
N PHE A 387 -2.23 22.87 -4.28
CA PHE A 387 -3.48 23.36 -3.70
C PHE A 387 -4.23 24.30 -4.65
N PHE A 388 -3.51 25.20 -5.32
CA PHE A 388 -4.06 26.06 -6.36
C PHE A 388 -4.65 25.27 -7.53
N ALA A 389 -3.98 24.21 -7.99
CA ALA A 389 -4.48 23.33 -9.04
C ALA A 389 -5.81 22.67 -8.63
N ASP A 390 -5.85 22.12 -7.42
CA ASP A 390 -7.05 21.48 -6.88
C ASP A 390 -8.22 22.46 -6.76
N LEU A 391 -7.99 23.65 -6.22
CA LEU A 391 -8.98 24.73 -6.15
C LEU A 391 -9.46 25.14 -7.54
N THR A 392 -8.56 25.24 -8.51
CA THR A 392 -8.89 25.60 -9.89
C THR A 392 -9.84 24.58 -10.51
N VAL A 393 -9.59 23.29 -10.32
CA VAL A 393 -10.47 22.22 -10.80
C VAL A 393 -11.83 22.29 -10.11
N LEU A 394 -11.85 22.44 -8.78
CA LEU A 394 -13.10 22.50 -8.03
C LEU A 394 -13.96 23.72 -8.37
N VAL A 395 -13.39 24.92 -8.49
CA VAL A 395 -14.13 26.14 -8.88
C VAL A 395 -14.81 25.95 -10.24
N ARG A 396 -14.18 25.22 -11.17
CA ARG A 396 -14.79 24.90 -12.47
C ARG A 396 -15.92 23.87 -12.33
N LEU A 397 -15.63 22.77 -11.66
CA LEU A 397 -16.57 21.64 -11.57
C LEU A 397 -17.81 21.99 -10.74
N PHE A 398 -17.65 22.88 -9.76
CA PHE A 398 -18.68 23.26 -8.79
C PHE A 398 -19.11 24.72 -8.96
N SER A 399 -19.00 25.30 -10.15
CA SER A 399 -19.29 26.73 -10.40
C SER A 399 -20.70 27.17 -9.99
N SER A 400 -21.66 26.24 -9.92
CA SER A 400 -23.05 26.49 -9.52
C SER A 400 -23.36 26.09 -8.07
N SER A 401 -22.40 25.54 -7.33
CA SER A 401 -22.58 25.13 -5.92
C SER A 401 -22.40 26.33 -4.98
N PRO A 402 -23.07 26.35 -3.81
CA PRO A 402 -22.88 27.39 -2.80
C PRO A 402 -21.44 27.58 -2.31
N ILE A 403 -20.57 26.57 -2.48
CA ILE A 403 -19.16 26.66 -2.07
C ILE A 403 -18.28 27.41 -3.08
N ALA A 404 -18.75 27.67 -4.30
CA ALA A 404 -17.95 28.18 -5.41
C ALA A 404 -17.28 29.54 -5.12
N GLU A 405 -18.01 30.46 -4.50
CA GLU A 405 -17.50 31.79 -4.14
C GLU A 405 -16.35 31.69 -3.13
N ASN A 406 -16.54 30.90 -2.08
CA ASN A 406 -15.50 30.66 -1.08
C ASN A 406 -14.25 30.00 -1.70
N LEU A 407 -14.43 28.99 -2.56
CA LEU A 407 -13.31 28.35 -3.26
C LEU A 407 -12.58 29.32 -4.19
N THR A 408 -13.31 30.25 -4.81
CA THR A 408 -12.72 31.29 -5.69
C THR A 408 -11.85 32.24 -4.88
N ASN A 409 -12.35 32.71 -3.73
CA ASN A 409 -11.60 33.59 -2.83
C ASN A 409 -10.31 32.92 -2.33
N ILE A 410 -10.41 31.66 -1.86
CA ILE A 410 -9.24 30.89 -1.41
C ILE A 410 -8.24 30.71 -2.56
N ARG A 411 -8.72 30.44 -3.79
CA ARG A 411 -7.85 30.31 -4.97
C ARG A 411 -7.10 31.61 -5.28
N GLU A 412 -7.75 32.76 -5.12
CA GLU A 412 -7.12 34.07 -5.32
C GLU A 412 -6.09 34.38 -4.24
N GLU A 413 -6.40 34.11 -2.98
CA GLU A 413 -5.43 34.20 -1.87
C GLU A 413 -4.20 33.30 -2.10
N GLU A 414 -4.44 32.10 -2.63
CA GLU A 414 -3.40 31.15 -2.95
C GLU A 414 -2.51 31.62 -4.10
N PHE A 415 -3.08 32.25 -5.13
CA PHE A 415 -2.33 32.90 -6.22
C PHE A 415 -1.35 33.96 -5.67
N PHE A 416 -1.80 34.83 -4.78
CA PHE A 416 -0.94 35.84 -4.16
C PHE A 416 0.10 35.21 -3.23
N THR A 417 -0.26 34.15 -2.51
CA THR A 417 0.66 33.42 -1.63
C THR A 417 1.79 32.76 -2.42
N ILE A 418 1.47 32.06 -3.51
CA ILE A 418 2.45 31.48 -4.45
C ILE A 418 3.38 32.58 -4.95
N SER A 419 2.81 33.70 -5.40
CA SER A 419 3.60 34.81 -5.96
C SER A 419 4.54 35.44 -4.93
N ARG A 420 4.10 35.56 -3.67
CA ARG A 420 4.92 36.07 -2.57
C ARG A 420 6.07 35.12 -2.22
N ILE A 421 5.79 33.84 -1.99
CA ILE A 421 6.81 32.84 -1.64
C ILE A 421 7.82 32.66 -2.78
N SER A 422 7.33 32.61 -4.01
CA SER A 422 8.16 32.48 -5.21
C SER A 422 9.00 33.71 -5.54
N THR A 423 8.84 34.85 -4.85
CA THR A 423 9.63 36.06 -5.10
C THR A 423 10.41 36.54 -3.88
N GLU A 424 10.28 35.87 -2.74
CA GLU A 424 10.97 36.20 -1.48
C GLU A 424 12.50 36.11 -1.62
N LEU A 425 13.23 37.18 -1.32
CA LEU A 425 14.69 37.19 -1.44
C LEU A 425 15.34 36.59 -0.18
N THR A 426 15.87 35.38 -0.34
CA THR A 426 16.56 34.63 0.73
C THR A 426 18.09 34.76 0.67
N LYS A 427 18.63 35.28 -0.44
CA LYS A 427 20.05 35.58 -0.62
C LYS A 427 20.31 37.08 -0.48
N SER A 428 21.47 37.43 0.07
CA SER A 428 21.84 38.83 0.22
C SER A 428 22.25 39.40 -1.13
N LEU A 429 21.78 40.59 -1.47
CA LEU A 429 22.26 41.29 -2.66
C LEU A 429 23.77 41.61 -2.59
N ASN A 430 24.41 41.46 -1.43
CA ASN A 430 25.86 41.58 -1.27
C ASN A 430 26.65 40.36 -1.79
N ASP A 431 26.00 39.21 -2.00
CA ASP A 431 26.65 38.00 -2.53
C ASP A 431 27.22 38.22 -3.94
N SER A 432 28.13 37.34 -4.39
CA SER A 432 28.79 37.50 -5.70
C SER A 432 27.79 37.53 -6.85
N LEU A 433 28.08 38.31 -7.89
CA LEU A 433 27.21 38.42 -9.07
C LEU A 433 26.86 37.06 -9.69
N LEU A 434 27.83 36.15 -9.77
CA LEU A 434 27.61 34.81 -10.30
C LEU A 434 26.59 34.03 -9.47
N LEU A 435 26.72 34.06 -8.13
CA LEU A 435 25.78 33.39 -7.22
C LEU A 435 24.37 33.95 -7.38
N LEU A 436 24.24 35.28 -7.44
CA LEU A 436 22.93 35.94 -7.59
C LEU A 436 22.28 35.64 -8.94
N LYS A 437 23.06 35.60 -10.04
CA LYS A 437 22.53 35.20 -11.36
C LYS A 437 22.00 33.78 -11.36
N VAL A 438 22.74 32.84 -10.76
CA VAL A 438 22.28 31.44 -10.61
C VAL A 438 21.04 31.40 -9.75
N TYR A 439 21.02 32.10 -8.61
CA TYR A 439 19.87 32.17 -7.70
C TYR A 439 18.58 32.62 -8.40
N PHE A 440 18.60 33.75 -9.12
CA PHE A 440 17.41 34.22 -9.83
C PHE A 440 17.01 33.30 -10.99
N LYS A 441 17.99 32.69 -11.66
CA LYS A 441 17.73 31.72 -12.73
C LYS A 441 17.01 30.48 -12.20
N GLU A 442 17.53 29.88 -11.13
CA GLU A 442 16.93 28.72 -10.46
C GLU A 442 15.53 29.07 -9.96
N LYS A 443 15.38 30.21 -9.30
CA LYS A 443 14.09 30.67 -8.78
C LYS A 443 13.03 30.83 -9.87
N HIS A 444 13.39 31.42 -11.02
CA HIS A 444 12.49 31.54 -12.17
C HIS A 444 12.21 30.19 -12.82
N TYR A 445 13.23 29.35 -13.00
CA TYR A 445 13.09 28.03 -13.59
C TYR A 445 12.17 27.12 -12.78
N ASP A 446 12.38 27.03 -11.46
CA ASP A 446 11.55 26.23 -10.55
C ASP A 446 10.11 26.71 -10.54
N PHE A 447 9.92 28.05 -10.52
CA PHE A 447 8.59 28.65 -10.62
C PHE A 447 7.88 28.25 -11.92
N MET A 448 8.54 28.38 -13.07
CA MET A 448 7.94 28.06 -14.37
C MET A 448 7.68 26.55 -14.52
N LEU A 449 8.54 25.71 -13.94
CA LEU A 449 8.32 24.26 -13.90
C LEU A 449 7.02 23.91 -13.15
N PHE A 450 6.70 24.60 -12.06
CA PHE A 450 5.44 24.43 -11.35
C PHE A 450 4.25 25.06 -12.08
N VAL A 451 4.40 26.26 -12.65
CA VAL A 451 3.37 26.89 -13.50
C VAL A 451 2.98 25.97 -14.65
N ASP A 452 3.94 25.28 -15.27
CA ASP A 452 3.67 24.40 -16.41
C ASP A 452 2.82 23.17 -16.08
N LYS A 453 2.90 22.70 -14.83
CA LYS A 453 2.18 21.52 -14.32
C LYS A 453 0.83 21.88 -13.70
N PHE A 454 0.81 22.92 -12.86
CA PHE A 454 -0.29 23.19 -11.92
C PHE A 454 -1.14 24.40 -12.29
N VAL A 455 -0.75 25.18 -13.30
CA VAL A 455 -1.50 26.36 -13.75
C VAL A 455 -2.08 26.11 -15.14
N PRO A 456 -3.38 26.44 -15.36
CA PRO A 456 -3.98 26.43 -16.68
C PRO A 456 -3.19 27.22 -17.73
N GLU A 457 -3.17 26.73 -18.98
CA GLU A 457 -2.47 27.39 -20.09
C GLU A 457 -2.87 28.87 -20.24
N LYS A 458 -4.17 29.18 -20.11
CA LYS A 458 -4.67 30.57 -20.22
C LYS A 458 -4.24 31.48 -19.06
N SER A 459 -3.79 30.92 -17.94
CA SER A 459 -3.46 31.67 -16.73
C SER A 459 -1.95 31.79 -16.49
N LYS A 460 -1.11 31.05 -17.22
CA LYS A 460 0.36 31.06 -17.06
C LYS A 460 0.95 32.46 -17.14
N MET A 461 0.51 33.22 -18.15
CA MET A 461 0.96 34.59 -18.37
C MET A 461 0.71 35.51 -17.17
N ALA A 462 -0.43 35.35 -16.50
CA ALA A 462 -0.76 36.15 -15.32
C ALA A 462 0.15 35.84 -14.13
N PHE A 463 0.50 34.56 -13.95
CA PHE A 463 1.49 34.14 -12.94
C PHE A 463 2.87 34.72 -13.23
N GLU A 464 3.32 34.66 -14.48
CA GLU A 464 4.64 35.17 -14.88
C GLU A 464 4.73 36.70 -14.75
N ILE A 465 3.69 37.43 -15.16
CA ILE A 465 3.59 38.88 -14.95
C ILE A 465 3.68 39.22 -13.45
N ASN A 466 2.90 38.53 -12.61
CA ASN A 466 2.87 38.83 -11.18
C ASN A 466 4.17 38.44 -10.47
N PHE A 467 4.82 37.36 -10.89
CA PHE A 467 6.15 36.97 -10.44
C PHE A 467 7.15 38.09 -10.68
N PHE A 468 7.25 38.62 -11.89
CA PHE A 468 8.19 39.70 -12.17
C PHE A 468 7.81 41.01 -11.48
N ASN A 469 6.52 41.35 -11.37
CA ASN A 469 6.08 42.51 -10.61
C ASN A 469 6.59 42.47 -9.16
N LEU A 470 6.34 41.38 -8.44
CA LEU A 470 6.77 41.26 -7.05
C LEU A 470 8.29 41.10 -6.92
N LEU A 471 8.93 40.36 -7.83
CA LEU A 471 10.39 40.22 -7.82
C LEU A 471 11.08 41.58 -7.97
N TYR A 472 10.60 42.41 -8.90
CA TYR A 472 11.17 43.73 -9.17
C TYR A 472 10.94 44.68 -7.99
N ALA A 473 9.74 44.67 -7.41
CA ALA A 473 9.45 45.41 -6.18
C ALA A 473 10.41 44.99 -5.05
N ASN A 474 10.54 43.69 -4.80
CA ASN A 474 11.42 43.15 -3.76
C ASN A 474 12.88 43.55 -4.00
N ILE A 475 13.39 43.47 -5.24
CA ILE A 475 14.77 43.88 -5.55
C ILE A 475 14.97 45.37 -5.27
N CYS A 476 14.06 46.23 -5.77
CA CYS A 476 14.12 47.68 -5.52
C CYS A 476 14.12 47.98 -4.02
N ASP A 477 13.20 47.38 -3.26
CA ASP A 477 13.06 47.64 -1.84
C ASP A 477 14.27 47.13 -1.04
N TYR A 478 14.88 46.01 -1.44
CA TYR A 478 16.13 45.54 -0.85
C TYR A 478 17.31 46.44 -1.16
N ILE A 479 17.42 46.98 -2.38
CA ILE A 479 18.45 47.95 -2.76
C ILE A 479 18.34 49.20 -1.89
N LEU A 480 17.12 49.72 -1.69
CA LEU A 480 16.87 50.90 -0.85
C LEU A 480 17.23 50.67 0.63
N CYS A 481 17.37 49.42 1.08
CA CYS A 481 17.81 49.08 2.43
C CYS A 481 19.33 48.99 2.58
N ILE A 482 20.11 49.05 1.48
CA ILE A 482 21.58 49.00 1.52
C ILE A 482 22.12 50.31 2.11
N LYS A 483 22.95 50.21 3.14
CA LYS A 483 23.55 51.38 3.81
C LYS A 483 24.87 51.84 3.20
N TYR A 484 25.62 50.92 2.61
CA TYR A 484 26.94 51.18 2.05
C TYR A 484 27.19 50.24 0.87
N ILE A 485 27.74 50.77 -0.22
CA ILE A 485 28.09 50.02 -1.41
C ILE A 485 29.44 50.53 -1.95
N ASP A 486 30.32 49.61 -2.35
CA ASP A 486 31.56 49.97 -3.05
C ASP A 486 31.34 50.01 -4.58
N ASN A 487 32.29 50.62 -5.30
CA ASN A 487 32.16 50.82 -6.75
C ASN A 487 32.09 49.51 -7.55
N GLU A 488 32.77 48.46 -7.09
CA GLU A 488 32.71 47.14 -7.74
C GLU A 488 31.30 46.54 -7.60
N LYS A 489 30.71 46.69 -6.42
CA LYS A 489 29.36 46.23 -6.11
C LYS A 489 28.29 47.05 -6.83
N VAL A 490 28.49 48.34 -7.07
CA VAL A 490 27.62 49.16 -7.94
C VAL A 490 27.56 48.57 -9.35
N ALA A 491 28.73 48.25 -9.93
CA ALA A 491 28.80 47.63 -11.26
C ALA A 491 28.14 46.24 -11.29
N ASP A 492 28.31 45.44 -10.23
CA ASP A 492 27.68 44.14 -10.11
C ASP A 492 26.15 44.22 -9.97
N LEU A 493 25.62 45.10 -9.11
CA LEU A 493 24.17 45.29 -8.99
C LEU A 493 23.57 45.80 -10.29
N SER A 494 24.26 46.69 -10.99
CA SER A 494 23.85 47.16 -12.31
C SER A 494 23.75 46.01 -13.34
N ARG A 495 24.72 45.10 -13.35
CA ARG A 495 24.70 43.90 -14.22
C ARG A 495 23.64 42.90 -13.79
N LEU A 496 23.37 42.80 -12.49
CA LEU A 496 22.34 41.93 -11.93
C LEU A 496 20.94 42.42 -12.30
N ILE A 497 20.65 43.71 -12.14
CA ILE A 497 19.36 44.30 -12.50
C ILE A 497 19.06 44.03 -13.98
N GLN A 498 20.03 44.28 -14.86
CA GLN A 498 19.85 43.98 -16.28
C GLN A 498 19.63 42.51 -16.55
N TYR A 499 20.39 41.63 -15.90
CA TYR A 499 20.17 40.20 -16.04
C TYR A 499 18.75 39.81 -15.63
N VAL A 500 18.22 40.37 -14.55
CA VAL A 500 16.86 40.14 -14.09
C VAL A 500 15.81 40.71 -15.07
N LEU A 501 16.05 41.88 -15.66
CA LEU A 501 15.22 42.42 -16.74
C LEU A 501 15.23 41.52 -17.99
N ASP A 502 16.39 40.96 -18.34
CA ASP A 502 16.53 40.06 -19.49
C ASP A 502 15.80 38.72 -19.26
N LEU A 503 15.68 38.27 -17.99
CA LEU A 503 14.89 37.08 -17.64
C LEU A 503 13.41 37.23 -17.99
N SER A 504 12.86 38.45 -17.96
CA SER A 504 11.46 38.70 -18.33
C SER A 504 11.25 38.96 -19.82
N SER A 505 12.22 38.65 -20.68
CA SER A 505 12.15 38.94 -22.13
C SER A 505 10.97 38.30 -22.87
N GLN A 506 10.36 37.26 -22.31
CA GLN A 506 9.17 36.61 -22.87
C GLN A 506 7.87 37.32 -22.47
N VAL A 507 7.91 38.21 -21.47
CA VAL A 507 6.77 38.98 -20.99
C VAL A 507 6.81 40.39 -21.60
N PRO A 508 5.71 40.89 -22.19
CA PRO A 508 5.65 42.26 -22.66
C PRO A 508 5.88 43.23 -21.49
N ASN A 509 6.92 44.07 -21.59
CA ASN A 509 7.35 44.99 -20.54
C ASN A 509 6.21 45.91 -20.04
N GLY A 510 5.28 46.30 -20.91
CA GLY A 510 4.12 47.12 -20.55
C GLY A 510 3.10 46.44 -19.62
N CYS A 511 3.18 45.12 -19.46
CA CYS A 511 2.35 44.35 -18.53
C CYS A 511 2.96 44.26 -17.12
N ILE A 512 4.25 44.55 -16.96
CA ILE A 512 4.94 44.52 -15.67
C ILE A 512 4.97 45.97 -15.14
N GLU A 513 4.11 46.27 -14.18
CA GLU A 513 3.98 47.59 -13.55
C GLU A 513 5.32 48.10 -12.99
N GLN A 514 6.09 47.22 -12.36
CA GLN A 514 7.37 47.57 -11.74
C GLN A 514 8.55 47.66 -12.73
N PHE A 515 8.34 47.36 -14.02
CA PHE A 515 9.40 47.32 -15.01
C PHE A 515 10.12 48.66 -15.12
N LYS A 516 9.37 49.75 -15.32
CA LYS A 516 9.95 51.09 -15.48
C LYS A 516 10.68 51.58 -14.23
N ARG A 517 10.21 51.19 -13.04
CA ARG A 517 10.86 51.52 -11.77
C ARG A 517 12.23 50.82 -11.69
N LEU A 518 12.28 49.51 -11.97
CA LEU A 518 13.54 48.76 -11.97
C LEU A 518 14.50 49.21 -13.09
N GLU A 519 13.97 49.57 -14.26
CA GLU A 519 14.74 50.16 -15.36
C GLU A 519 15.36 51.51 -14.97
N SER A 520 14.61 52.35 -14.24
CA SER A 520 15.12 53.61 -13.69
C SER A 520 16.25 53.37 -12.68
N PHE A 521 16.15 52.32 -11.85
CA PHE A 521 17.25 51.91 -10.97
C PHE A 521 18.47 51.48 -11.80
N SER A 522 18.29 50.64 -12.84
CA SER A 522 19.37 50.23 -13.75
C SER A 522 20.10 51.43 -14.34
N PHE A 523 19.36 52.43 -14.82
CA PHE A 523 19.90 53.67 -15.37
C PHE A 523 20.70 54.45 -14.32
N ILE A 524 20.13 54.72 -13.15
CA ILE A 524 20.80 55.45 -12.06
C ILE A 524 22.12 54.77 -11.65
N PHE A 525 22.16 53.44 -11.60
CA PHE A 525 23.38 52.69 -11.25
C PHE A 525 24.46 52.71 -12.34
N ARG A 526 24.11 52.99 -13.60
CA ARG A 526 25.06 53.00 -14.74
C ARG A 526 25.54 54.39 -15.11
N SER A 527 24.70 55.38 -14.89
CA SER A 527 24.90 56.72 -15.43
C SER A 527 25.69 57.60 -14.47
N PRO A 528 26.60 58.45 -14.98
CA PRO A 528 27.21 59.50 -14.20
C PRO A 528 26.15 60.54 -13.78
N ILE A 529 26.44 61.30 -12.73
CA ILE A 529 25.50 62.26 -12.13
C ILE A 529 24.95 63.30 -13.14
N GLY A 530 25.74 63.71 -14.13
CA GLY A 530 25.31 64.65 -15.17
C GLY A 530 24.22 64.09 -16.08
N GLU A 531 24.36 62.82 -16.48
CA GLU A 531 23.37 62.16 -17.34
C GLU A 531 22.06 61.87 -16.59
N ILE A 532 22.16 61.63 -15.28
CA ILE A 532 20.98 61.51 -14.40
C ILE A 532 20.24 62.86 -14.32
N ALA A 533 20.97 63.97 -14.20
CA ALA A 533 20.37 65.31 -14.15
C ALA A 533 19.61 65.65 -15.44
N GLU A 534 20.15 65.29 -16.60
CA GLU A 534 19.52 65.54 -17.90
C GLU A 534 18.24 64.73 -18.12
N ASN A 535 18.17 63.52 -17.55
CA ASN A 535 17.06 62.59 -17.80
C ASN A 535 16.10 62.47 -16.60
N VAL A 536 16.25 63.28 -15.56
CA VAL A 536 15.57 63.10 -14.27
C VAL A 536 14.03 63.02 -14.39
N HIS A 537 13.42 63.75 -15.32
CA HIS A 537 11.97 63.77 -15.56
C HIS A 537 11.42 62.49 -16.20
N THR A 538 12.29 61.63 -16.73
CA THR A 538 11.90 60.35 -17.35
C THR A 538 11.88 59.19 -16.36
N LEU A 539 12.50 59.38 -15.18
CA LEU A 539 12.61 58.35 -14.15
C LEU A 539 11.27 58.06 -13.50
N GLN A 540 10.95 56.77 -13.37
CA GLN A 540 9.71 56.28 -12.76
C GLN A 540 9.99 55.78 -11.34
N VAL A 541 10.47 56.68 -10.48
CA VAL A 541 10.80 56.41 -9.07
C VAL A 541 10.18 57.48 -8.17
N THR A 542 10.04 57.19 -6.86
CA THR A 542 9.59 58.22 -5.91
C THR A 542 10.73 59.17 -5.54
N TYR A 543 10.42 60.39 -5.07
CA TYR A 543 11.43 61.31 -4.55
C TYR A 543 12.29 60.66 -3.46
N LYS A 544 11.65 59.86 -2.58
CA LYS A 544 12.32 59.11 -1.52
C LYS A 544 13.30 58.09 -2.08
N ASP A 545 12.89 57.32 -3.09
CA ASP A 545 13.74 56.33 -3.75
C ASP A 545 14.97 57.02 -4.37
N LEU A 546 14.76 58.09 -5.15
CA LEU A 546 15.84 58.84 -5.80
C LEU A 546 16.84 59.42 -4.79
N SER A 547 16.33 60.02 -3.70
CA SER A 547 17.16 60.58 -2.63
C SER A 547 18.06 59.52 -1.98
N ILE A 548 17.50 58.35 -1.67
CA ILE A 548 18.26 57.22 -1.10
C ILE A 548 19.31 56.72 -2.09
N LEU A 549 18.95 56.52 -3.35
CA LEU A 549 19.86 56.02 -4.38
C LEU A 549 21.03 56.98 -4.65
N LEU A 550 20.77 58.28 -4.79
CA LEU A 550 21.83 59.27 -4.99
C LEU A 550 22.75 59.36 -3.77
N GLY A 551 22.20 59.29 -2.56
CA GLY A 551 22.97 59.27 -1.31
C GLY A 551 23.79 58.00 -1.13
N LEU A 552 23.35 56.87 -1.70
CA LEU A 552 24.07 55.60 -1.69
C LEU A 552 25.24 55.58 -2.69
N LEU A 553 25.05 56.14 -3.88
CA LEU A 553 25.99 56.04 -5.00
C LEU A 553 27.01 57.18 -5.05
N PHE A 554 26.66 58.37 -4.58
CA PHE A 554 27.46 59.57 -4.75
C PHE A 554 27.76 60.25 -3.41
N LYS A 555 28.92 60.91 -3.34
CA LYS A 555 29.25 61.76 -2.20
C LYS A 555 28.33 62.99 -2.20
N PRO A 556 27.90 63.50 -1.02
CA PRO A 556 27.09 64.71 -0.94
C PRO A 556 27.70 65.87 -1.74
N SER A 557 26.99 66.36 -2.75
CA SER A 557 27.42 67.47 -3.61
C SER A 557 26.28 68.48 -3.82
N LYS A 558 26.61 69.66 -4.36
CA LYS A 558 25.59 70.65 -4.76
C LYS A 558 24.72 70.13 -5.92
N GLU A 559 25.29 69.32 -6.80
CA GLU A 559 24.57 68.75 -7.96
C GLU A 559 23.46 67.80 -7.50
N ILE A 560 23.69 66.97 -6.48
CA ILE A 560 22.64 66.09 -5.91
C ILE A 560 21.46 66.92 -5.39
N LYS A 561 21.73 68.03 -4.70
CA LYS A 561 20.66 68.91 -4.19
C LYS A 561 19.85 69.51 -5.34
N MET A 562 20.51 69.96 -6.40
CA MET A 562 19.84 70.50 -7.58
C MET A 562 18.98 69.45 -8.29
N ILE A 563 19.47 68.21 -8.45
CA ILE A 563 18.70 67.11 -9.05
C ILE A 563 17.43 66.83 -8.23
N LEU A 564 17.55 66.79 -6.91
CA LEU A 564 16.40 66.54 -6.02
C LEU A 564 15.39 67.69 -6.05
N GLU A 565 15.84 68.95 -6.08
CA GLU A 565 14.97 70.13 -6.20
C GLU A 565 14.21 70.16 -7.53
N VAL A 566 14.86 69.78 -8.63
CA VAL A 566 14.26 69.66 -9.97
C VAL A 566 13.29 68.48 -10.06
N PHE A 567 13.52 67.41 -9.29
CA PHE A 567 12.62 66.26 -9.25
C PHE A 567 11.38 66.48 -8.37
N ASP A 568 11.51 67.28 -7.30
CA ASP A 568 10.40 67.60 -6.37
C ASP A 568 9.49 68.72 -6.89
N THR A 569 9.89 69.40 -7.97
CA THR A 569 9.04 70.41 -8.60
C THR A 569 7.98 69.71 -9.46
N PRO A 570 6.68 69.83 -9.11
CA PRO A 570 5.62 69.23 -9.92
C PRO A 570 5.60 69.88 -11.30
N ASN A 571 5.65 69.06 -12.35
CA ASN A 571 5.33 69.50 -13.72
C ASN A 571 3.83 69.79 -13.86
#